data_AF-A0AB36DPW9-F1
#
_entry.id   AF-A0AB36DPW9-F1
#
_cell.length_a   1.000
_cell.length_b   1.000
_cell.length_c   1.000
_cell.angle_alpha   90.00
_cell.angle_beta   90.00
_cell.angle_gamma   90.00
#
_symmetry.space_group_name_H-M   'P 1'
#
loop_
_entity.id
_entity.type
_entity.pdbx_description
1 polymer ?
#
loop_
_entity_poly.entity_id
_entity_poly.type
_entity_poly.pdbx_seq_one_letter_code
_entity_poly.pdbx_strand_id
1 'polypeptide(L)'
;MPIITSKIKPDSIVYTDSYCSYNALDVSDFKHFRLNHSKEFAKDHNHINGIENFWSQSKRILRKYNGIDKKHFQLFIKECEFRFNYGIPSNQLKVLRRWCGI
;
A
#
# COMPACT_ATOMS: atom_id res chain seq x y z
N MET A 1 4.24 20.40 3.45
CA MET A 1 3.51 19.25 2.87
C MET A 1 2.13 19.10 3.52
N PRO A 2 1.09 19.76 2.99
CA PRO A 2 -0.21 19.84 3.65
C PRO A 2 -0.96 18.50 3.70
N ILE A 3 -0.83 17.66 2.66
CA ILE A 3 -1.51 16.36 2.61
C ILE A 3 -0.95 15.41 3.68
N ILE A 4 0.37 15.31 3.79
CA ILE A 4 1.02 14.39 4.73
C ILE A 4 0.74 14.79 6.18
N THR A 5 0.87 16.07 6.51
CA THR A 5 0.54 16.59 7.86
C THR A 5 -0.94 16.45 8.21
N SER A 6 -1.85 16.48 7.21
CA SER A 6 -3.29 16.27 7.45
C SER A 6 -3.70 14.79 7.60
N LYS A 7 -2.91 13.86 7.05
CA LYS A 7 -3.25 12.42 6.98
C LYS A 7 -2.44 11.56 7.94
N ILE A 8 -1.29 12.05 8.39
CA ILE A 8 -0.38 11.33 9.28
C ILE A 8 -0.33 12.04 10.61
N LYS A 9 -0.51 11.29 11.70
CA LYS A 9 -0.40 11.82 13.05
C LYS A 9 1.04 12.27 13.31
N PRO A 10 1.27 13.47 13.88
CA PRO A 10 2.61 13.90 14.33
C PRO A 10 3.29 12.81 15.18
N ASP A 11 4.63 12.71 15.10
CA ASP A 11 5.46 11.67 15.74
C ASP A 11 5.32 10.23 15.18
N SER A 12 4.55 10.02 14.12
CA SER A 12 4.51 8.72 13.44
C SER A 12 5.88 8.37 12.84
N ILE A 13 6.19 7.07 12.80
CA ILE A 13 7.35 6.54 12.08
C ILE A 13 6.96 6.39 10.61
N VAL A 14 7.72 7.03 9.72
CA VAL A 14 7.47 7.01 8.27
C VAL A 14 8.63 6.25 7.60
N TYR A 15 8.28 5.28 6.76
CA TYR A 15 9.25 4.52 5.97
C TYR A 15 9.07 4.86 4.49
N THR A 16 10.12 5.36 3.83
CA THR A 16 10.09 5.60 2.37
C THR A 16 11.33 5.06 1.67
N ASP A 17 11.23 4.93 0.35
CA ASP A 17 12.38 4.77 -0.54
C ASP A 17 13.23 6.07 -0.52
N SER A 18 14.48 5.96 -0.93
CA SER A 18 15.49 7.01 -1.02
C SER A 18 15.25 8.04 -2.15
N TYR A 19 14.04 8.08 -2.73
CA TYR A 19 13.70 9.02 -3.79
C TYR A 19 13.70 10.48 -3.29
N CYS A 20 14.29 11.39 -4.07
CA CYS A 20 14.61 12.75 -3.64
C CYS A 20 13.40 13.61 -3.23
N SER A 21 12.20 13.29 -3.73
CA SER A 21 10.97 14.00 -3.31
C SER A 21 10.63 13.78 -1.84
N TYR A 22 11.15 12.72 -1.21
CA TYR A 22 10.95 12.43 0.20
C TYR A 22 11.94 13.18 1.12
N ASN A 23 12.88 13.97 0.58
CA ASN A 23 13.79 14.79 1.38
C ASN A 23 13.04 15.76 2.32
N ALA A 24 11.84 16.20 1.93
CA ALA A 24 11.00 17.05 2.77
C ALA A 24 10.47 16.36 4.04
N LEU A 25 10.56 15.02 4.13
CA LEU A 25 10.20 14.26 5.33
C LEU A 25 11.31 14.28 6.39
N ASP A 26 12.58 14.44 5.98
CA ASP A 26 13.71 14.58 6.93
C ASP A 26 13.63 15.87 7.75
N VAL A 27 12.96 16.89 7.21
CA VAL A 27 12.86 18.24 7.81
C VAL A 27 11.53 18.44 8.55
N SER A 28 10.80 17.34 8.81
CA SER A 28 9.46 17.37 9.42
C SER A 28 9.44 16.62 10.74
N ASP A 29 8.39 16.84 11.55
CA ASP A 29 8.18 16.23 12.89
C ASP A 29 7.91 14.70 12.86
N PHE A 30 8.40 13.99 11.84
CA PHE A 30 8.23 12.55 11.67
C PHE A 30 9.56 11.83 11.86
N LYS A 31 9.52 10.65 12.49
CA LYS A 31 10.69 9.75 12.52
C LYS A 31 10.82 9.08 11.16
N HIS A 32 11.66 9.64 10.30
CA HIS A 32 11.81 9.16 8.93
C HIS A 32 12.94 8.15 8.80
N PHE A 33 12.63 6.96 8.28
CA PHE A 33 13.61 5.93 7.93
C PHE A 33 13.60 5.70 6.42
N ARG A 34 14.76 5.92 5.79
CA ARG A 34 14.97 5.62 4.38
C ARG A 34 15.49 4.20 4.21
N LEU A 35 14.86 3.44 3.32
CA LEU A 35 15.41 2.19 2.84
C LEU A 35 16.12 2.43 1.51
N ASN A 36 17.30 1.82 1.37
CA ASN A 36 18.07 1.85 0.15
C ASN A 36 18.00 0.48 -0.53
N HIS A 37 17.07 0.34 -1.48
CA HIS A 37 16.85 -0.88 -2.26
C HIS A 37 18.05 -1.35 -3.09
N SER A 38 19.12 -0.55 -3.22
CA SER A 38 20.35 -0.94 -3.93
C SER A 38 21.38 -1.67 -3.05
N LYS A 39 21.24 -1.62 -1.72
CA LYS A 39 22.23 -2.19 -0.78
C LYS A 39 21.65 -3.14 0.27
N GLU A 40 20.41 -2.95 0.72
CA GLU A 40 19.78 -3.81 1.74
C GLU A 40 18.30 -4.04 1.38
N PHE A 41 17.92 -5.28 1.05
CA PHE A 41 16.53 -5.67 0.75
C PHE A 41 15.64 -5.72 2.01
N ALA A 42 16.27 -5.77 3.19
CA ALA A 42 15.62 -5.62 4.48
C ALA A 42 16.69 -5.30 5.54
N LYS A 43 16.40 -4.32 6.40
CA LYS A 43 17.03 -4.18 7.71
C LYS A 43 15.88 -4.33 8.70
N ASP A 44 15.77 -5.48 9.36
CA ASP A 44 14.62 -5.86 10.21
C ASP A 44 13.22 -5.81 9.55
N HIS A 45 12.16 -5.75 10.36
CA HIS A 45 10.72 -5.66 10.01
C HIS A 45 10.36 -4.39 9.21
N ASN A 46 11.21 -3.91 8.30
CA ASN A 46 10.96 -2.66 7.58
C ASN A 46 9.98 -2.88 6.41
N HIS A 47 8.81 -2.25 6.53
CA HIS A 47 7.54 -2.68 5.91
C HIS A 47 7.27 -2.22 4.47
N ILE A 48 8.27 -1.74 3.72
CA ILE A 48 8.04 -1.25 2.34
C ILE A 48 7.78 -2.41 1.36
N ASN A 49 8.34 -3.58 1.63
CA ASN A 49 8.13 -4.78 0.80
C ASN A 49 6.65 -5.18 0.69
N GLY A 50 5.85 -4.92 1.74
CA GLY A 50 4.42 -5.20 1.73
C GLY A 50 3.65 -4.36 0.72
N ILE A 51 3.89 -3.03 0.72
CA ILE A 51 3.20 -2.12 -0.19
C ILE A 51 3.66 -2.27 -1.63
N GLU A 52 4.94 -2.60 -1.85
CA GLU A 52 5.47 -2.92 -3.19
C GLU A 52 4.86 -4.19 -3.75
N ASN A 53 4.77 -5.25 -2.94
CA ASN A 53 4.10 -6.48 -3.32
C ASN A 53 2.62 -6.23 -3.65
N PHE A 54 1.92 -5.45 -2.82
CA PHE A 54 0.53 -5.06 -3.08
C PHE A 54 0.38 -4.39 -4.45
N TRP A 55 1.21 -3.40 -4.77
CA TRP A 55 1.15 -2.71 -6.06
C TRP A 55 1.57 -3.58 -7.24
N SER A 56 2.54 -4.49 -7.04
CA SER A 56 2.95 -5.45 -8.07
C SER A 56 1.78 -6.36 -8.49
N GLN A 57 1.08 -6.93 -7.51
CA GLN A 57 -0.10 -7.77 -7.76
C GLN A 57 -1.27 -6.98 -8.33
N SER A 58 -1.58 -5.83 -7.74
CA SER A 58 -2.67 -4.95 -8.18
C SER A 58 -2.48 -4.53 -9.64
N LYS A 59 -1.28 -4.11 -10.04
CA LYS A 59 -0.98 -3.78 -11.45
C LYS A 59 -1.27 -4.95 -12.40
N ARG A 60 -0.96 -6.17 -11.99
CA ARG A 60 -1.20 -7.39 -12.79
C ARG A 60 -2.69 -7.69 -12.98
N ILE A 61 -3.49 -7.46 -11.94
CA ILE A 61 -4.95 -7.61 -11.99
C ILE A 61 -5.56 -6.49 -12.84
N LEU A 62 -5.21 -5.24 -12.54
CA LEU A 62 -5.80 -4.06 -13.18
C LEU A 62 -5.54 -3.99 -14.69
N ARG A 63 -4.38 -4.47 -15.15
CA ARG A 63 -4.05 -4.56 -16.59
C ARG A 63 -5.03 -5.42 -17.38
N LYS A 64 -5.71 -6.39 -16.75
CA LYS A 64 -6.67 -7.27 -17.44
C LYS A 64 -7.95 -6.55 -17.87
N TYR A 65 -8.26 -5.39 -17.28
CA TYR A 65 -9.49 -4.65 -17.57
C TYR A 65 -9.37 -3.72 -18.79
N ASN A 66 -8.20 -3.60 -19.43
CA ASN A 66 -7.97 -2.75 -20.62
C ASN A 66 -8.43 -1.28 -20.46
N GLY A 67 -8.42 -0.78 -19.23
CA GLY A 67 -8.92 0.55 -18.88
C GLY A 67 -10.04 0.46 -17.85
N ILE A 68 -10.02 1.39 -16.90
CA ILE A 68 -11.01 1.47 -15.82
C ILE A 68 -11.49 2.91 -15.79
N ASP A 69 -12.80 3.11 -15.79
CA ASP A 69 -13.40 4.44 -15.62
C ASP A 69 -12.92 5.04 -14.29
N LYS A 70 -12.41 6.27 -14.34
CA LYS A 70 -11.88 6.99 -13.17
C LYS A 70 -12.88 7.05 -12.03
N LYS A 71 -14.18 7.13 -12.31
CA LYS A 71 -15.24 7.20 -11.29
C LYS A 71 -15.35 5.92 -10.45
N HIS A 72 -14.94 4.79 -11.02
CA HIS A 72 -15.02 3.47 -10.36
C HIS A 72 -13.66 2.97 -9.87
N PHE A 73 -12.54 3.63 -10.22
CA PHE A 73 -11.19 3.16 -9.92
C PHE A 73 -10.99 2.79 -8.44
N GLN A 74 -11.57 3.56 -7.52
CA GLN A 74 -11.53 3.28 -6.08
C GLN A 74 -12.09 1.91 -5.68
N LEU A 75 -13.15 1.43 -6.37
CA LEU A 75 -13.74 0.12 -6.12
C LEU A 75 -12.80 -1.01 -6.57
N PHE A 76 -12.08 -0.83 -7.67
CA PHE A 76 -11.09 -1.79 -8.14
C PHE A 76 -9.89 -1.89 -7.21
N ILE A 77 -9.45 -0.76 -6.64
CA ILE A 77 -8.42 -0.77 -5.60
C ILE A 77 -8.91 -1.48 -4.33
N LYS A 78 -10.16 -1.25 -3.91
CA LYS A 78 -10.78 -1.96 -2.77
C LYS A 78 -10.87 -3.47 -3.01
N GLU A 79 -11.15 -3.87 -4.25
CA GLU A 79 -11.18 -5.26 -4.64
C GLU A 79 -9.79 -5.91 -4.60
N CYS A 80 -8.75 -5.20 -5.09
CA CYS A 80 -7.37 -5.65 -4.97
C CYS A 80 -6.91 -5.74 -3.51
N GLU A 81 -7.29 -4.78 -2.66
CA GLU A 81 -7.05 -4.79 -1.21
C GLU A 81 -7.68 -6.02 -0.55
N PHE A 82 -8.94 -6.32 -0.87
CA PHE A 82 -9.62 -7.51 -0.39
C PHE A 82 -8.88 -8.78 -0.80
N ARG A 83 -8.52 -8.94 -2.09
CA ARG A 83 -7.78 -10.12 -2.55
C ARG A 83 -6.43 -10.28 -1.87
N PHE A 84 -5.70 -9.18 -1.71
CA PHE A 84 -4.37 -9.19 -1.09
C PHE A 84 -4.44 -9.63 0.37
N ASN A 85 -5.41 -9.13 1.13
CA ASN A 85 -5.54 -9.41 2.56
C ASN A 85 -6.10 -10.81 2.87
N TYR A 86 -6.97 -11.34 2.02
CA TYR A 86 -7.68 -12.60 2.30
C TYR A 86 -7.13 -13.82 1.53
N GLY A 87 -6.15 -13.63 0.65
CA GLY A 87 -5.34 -14.71 0.07
C GLY A 87 -6.14 -15.64 -0.85
N ILE A 88 -6.25 -16.92 -0.47
CA ILE A 88 -6.80 -18.00 -1.31
C ILE A 88 -8.31 -17.79 -1.58
N PRO A 89 -8.83 -18.12 -2.78
CA PRO A 89 -10.25 -17.95 -3.11
C PRO A 89 -11.24 -18.60 -2.12
N SER A 90 -10.88 -19.71 -1.47
CA SER A 90 -11.70 -20.36 -0.44
C SER A 90 -11.89 -19.46 0.79
N ASN A 91 -10.84 -18.79 1.24
CA ASN A 91 -10.91 -17.83 2.35
C ASN A 91 -11.69 -16.58 1.96
N GLN A 92 -11.47 -16.06 0.74
CA GLN A 92 -12.25 -14.95 0.22
C GLN A 92 -13.75 -15.26 0.22
N LEU A 93 -14.14 -16.43 -0.30
CA LEU A 93 -15.53 -16.87 -0.32
C LEU A 93 -16.11 -17.01 1.08
N LYS A 94 -15.35 -17.56 2.04
CA LYS A 94 -15.76 -17.68 3.44
C LYS A 94 -16.03 -16.31 4.07
N VAL A 95 -15.18 -15.32 3.79
CA VAL A 95 -15.33 -13.96 4.31
C VAL A 95 -16.54 -13.27 3.67
N LEU A 96 -16.72 -13.40 2.36
CA LEU A 96 -17.87 -12.84 1.66
C LEU A 96 -19.19 -13.43 2.16
N ARG A 97 -19.27 -14.75 2.35
CA ARG A 97 -20.43 -15.43 2.94
C ARG A 97 -20.78 -14.87 4.32
N ARG A 98 -19.77 -14.75 5.18
CA ARG A 98 -19.93 -14.15 6.50
C ARG A 98 -20.45 -12.71 6.45
N TRP A 99 -19.97 -11.89 5.52
CA TRP A 99 -20.42 -10.50 5.38
C TRP A 99 -21.83 -10.38 4.80
N CYS A 100 -22.21 -11.29 3.90
CA CYS A 100 -23.54 -11.34 3.31
C CYS A 100 -24.59 -12.04 4.21
N GLY A 101 -24.17 -12.65 5.33
CA GLY A 101 -25.08 -13.35 6.25
C GLY A 101 -25.63 -14.67 5.70
N ILE A 102 -24.88 -15.34 4.81
CA ILE A 102 -25.25 -16.59 4.13
C ILE A 102 -24.30 -17.72 4.51
#